data_AF-A0A955YRH7-F1
#
_entry.id   AF-A0A955YRH7-F1
#
_cell.length_a   1.000
_cell.length_b   1.000
_cell.length_c   1.000
_cell.angle_alpha   90.00
_cell.angle_beta   90.00
_cell.angle_gamma   90.00
#
_symmetry.space_group_name_H-M   'P 1'
#
loop_
_entity.id
_entity.type
_entity.pdbx_description
1 polymer ?
#
loop_
_entity_poly.entity_id
_entity_poly.type
_entity_poly.pdbx_seq_one_letter_code
_entity_poly.pdbx_strand_id
1 'polypeptide(L)'
;MPALCVGWTLGCGVTGTGDLDGGGGKDDAEVLKDGAVLRDGAMMKMDGRVPLPDGSLGDSGVPTDGGLPDASTDGGPDGSTDGGLVDAGSFCDGVDCSHLDQGCAVGICNPMDGSCSVTFLVFGESCDDGDYCTVNDSCGLFGQCQGAARDCSDGISCTVDSCDEDLDQCKNEPAAATCTIGGECVADGAPNPANPCQACAASTNASDWTPKAPGASCEDGNYCSTGDTCDISGACSGTPRGCD
;
A
#
# COMPACT_ATOMS: atom_id res chain seq x y z
N MET A 1 -16.15 20.39 41.66
CA MET A 1 -15.24 20.20 42.82
C MET A 1 -13.85 19.94 42.25
N PRO A 2 -12.95 20.94 42.23
CA PRO A 2 -11.59 20.73 41.74
C PRO A 2 -10.67 20.29 42.88
N ALA A 3 -9.81 19.31 42.63
CA ALA A 3 -8.77 18.89 43.55
C ALA A 3 -7.53 19.77 43.35
N LEU A 4 -7.26 20.60 44.35
CA LEU A 4 -6.02 21.33 44.60
C LEU A 4 -5.19 20.56 45.63
N CYS A 5 -3.89 20.40 45.38
CA CYS A 5 -2.76 20.28 46.34
C CYS A 5 -1.50 20.12 45.47
N VAL A 6 -0.78 21.20 45.10
CA VAL A 6 0.26 21.93 45.86
C VAL A 6 1.34 21.00 46.43
N GLY A 7 2.57 21.22 45.96
CA GLY A 7 3.72 20.30 46.07
C GLY A 7 4.39 20.25 47.43
N TRP A 8 5.58 19.63 47.46
CA TRP A 8 6.72 19.96 48.31
C TRP A 8 8.01 19.39 47.69
N THR A 9 9.04 20.23 47.77
CA THR A 9 10.42 20.06 47.33
C THR A 9 11.21 19.13 48.25
N LEU A 10 12.03 18.23 47.71
CA LEU A 10 13.29 17.81 48.32
C LEU A 10 14.27 17.42 47.22
N GLY A 11 15.37 18.19 47.16
CA GLY A 11 16.46 17.94 46.23
C GLY A 11 17.41 16.84 46.70
N CYS A 12 18.13 16.29 45.73
CA CYS A 12 19.50 15.82 45.92
C CYS A 12 20.28 16.16 44.65
N GLY A 13 21.13 17.17 44.75
CA GLY A 13 22.24 17.32 43.83
C GLY A 13 23.39 16.42 44.28
N VAL A 14 24.07 15.82 43.33
CA VAL A 14 25.49 15.50 43.45
C VAL A 14 26.15 15.87 42.13
N THR A 15 26.97 16.91 42.22
CA THR A 15 28.01 17.25 41.26
C THR A 15 29.09 16.19 41.33
N GLY A 16 29.43 15.59 40.20
CA GLY A 16 30.59 14.71 40.05
C GLY A 16 31.33 15.08 38.77
N THR A 17 32.33 15.95 38.89
CA THR A 17 33.36 16.17 37.89
C THR A 17 34.38 15.03 37.99
N GLY A 18 34.74 14.46 36.85
CA GLY A 18 35.73 13.39 36.74
C GLY A 18 36.14 13.19 35.29
N ASP A 19 37.00 14.09 34.80
CA ASP A 19 37.90 13.84 33.69
C ASP A 19 38.72 12.57 33.93
N LEU A 20 38.67 11.62 32.99
CA LEU A 20 39.77 10.71 32.72
C LEU A 20 39.99 10.58 31.22
N ASP A 21 41.21 10.96 30.89
CA ASP A 21 41.96 10.99 29.65
C ASP A 21 42.10 9.61 28.96
N GLY A 22 42.24 9.61 27.64
CA GLY A 22 43.17 8.69 26.96
C GLY A 22 42.64 7.59 26.02
N GLY A 23 42.91 7.79 24.71
CA GLY A 23 43.22 6.75 23.71
C GLY A 23 42.03 6.01 23.10
N GLY A 24 41.82 5.98 21.78
CA GLY A 24 42.78 5.68 20.73
C GLY A 24 42.56 4.23 20.25
N GLY A 25 41.78 4.06 19.19
CA GLY A 25 41.52 2.75 18.58
C GLY A 25 40.67 2.91 17.32
N LYS A 26 41.33 3.00 16.17
CA LYS A 26 40.73 2.84 14.85
C LYS A 26 40.67 1.34 14.59
N ASP A 27 39.47 0.79 14.62
CA ASP A 27 39.22 -0.57 14.18
C ASP A 27 38.21 -0.52 13.03
N ASP A 28 38.72 -0.12 11.88
CA ASP A 28 38.31 -0.58 10.57
C ASP A 28 38.26 -2.12 10.58
N ALA A 29 37.11 -2.68 10.97
CA ALA A 29 36.80 -4.10 10.79
C ALA A 29 36.05 -4.29 9.47
N GLU A 30 36.83 -4.31 8.39
CA GLU A 30 36.49 -4.99 7.16
C GLU A 30 36.24 -6.49 7.41
N VAL A 31 35.17 -7.00 6.79
CA VAL A 31 35.12 -8.29 6.09
C VAL A 31 35.37 -9.57 6.92
N LEU A 32 34.27 -10.24 7.27
CA LEU A 32 34.12 -11.70 7.16
C LEU A 32 33.15 -11.93 5.99
N LYS A 33 33.56 -12.18 4.73
CA LYS A 33 34.11 -13.44 4.19
C LYS A 33 33.39 -14.68 4.71
N ASP A 34 32.44 -15.10 3.88
CA ASP A 34 31.95 -16.46 3.64
C ASP A 34 31.10 -17.12 4.74
N GLY A 35 29.82 -16.76 4.73
CA GLY A 35 28.72 -17.47 5.37
C GLY A 35 27.47 -17.45 4.49
N ALA A 36 27.63 -17.83 3.21
CA ALA A 36 26.51 -18.01 2.30
C ALA A 36 25.57 -19.10 2.84
N VAL A 37 24.37 -18.71 3.26
CA VAL A 37 23.21 -19.58 3.20
C VAL A 37 22.40 -19.10 2.01
N LEU A 38 22.65 -19.73 0.85
CA LEU A 38 21.66 -19.74 -0.22
C LEU A 38 20.47 -20.56 0.32
N ARG A 39 19.40 -19.87 0.71
CA ARG A 39 18.07 -20.45 0.64
C ARG A 39 17.49 -19.97 -0.68
N ASP A 40 17.67 -20.82 -1.68
CA ASP A 40 16.97 -20.73 -2.95
C ASP A 40 15.46 -20.70 -2.67
N GLY A 41 14.85 -19.58 -3.06
CA GLY A 41 13.42 -19.33 -2.93
C GLY A 41 13.01 -18.01 -3.57
N ALA A 42 13.77 -17.55 -4.57
CA ALA A 42 13.35 -16.48 -5.45
C ALA A 42 12.55 -17.11 -6.61
N MET A 43 11.25 -17.30 -6.43
CA MET A 43 10.33 -17.29 -7.57
C MET A 43 9.99 -15.84 -7.87
N MET A 44 10.57 -15.33 -8.96
CA MET A 44 10.11 -14.11 -9.61
C MET A 44 8.67 -14.32 -10.06
N LYS A 45 7.73 -13.51 -9.55
CA LYS A 45 6.47 -13.26 -10.27
C LYS A 45 6.84 -12.50 -11.54
N MET A 46 6.76 -13.18 -12.69
CA MET A 46 6.77 -12.54 -14.00
C MET A 46 5.33 -12.39 -14.48
N ASP A 47 4.72 -11.25 -14.14
CA ASP A 47 3.68 -10.66 -14.95
C ASP A 47 4.35 -10.10 -16.22
N GLY A 48 4.34 -10.88 -17.30
CA GLY A 48 5.01 -10.43 -18.53
C GLY A 48 4.99 -11.46 -19.63
N ARG A 49 4.08 -11.28 -20.58
CA ARG A 49 4.04 -11.98 -21.86
C ARG A 49 5.36 -11.77 -22.61
N VAL A 50 6.15 -12.83 -22.82
CA VAL A 50 7.35 -12.77 -23.67
C VAL A 50 7.05 -13.44 -25.02
N PRO A 51 7.34 -12.77 -26.15
CA PRO A 51 7.12 -13.29 -27.50
C PRO A 51 8.17 -14.34 -27.86
N LEU A 52 7.73 -15.36 -28.61
CA LEU A 52 8.60 -16.34 -29.25
C LEU A 52 9.51 -15.63 -30.28
N PRO A 53 10.83 -15.94 -30.33
CA PRO A 53 11.69 -15.41 -31.38
C PRO A 53 11.41 -16.10 -32.71
N ASP A 54 11.24 -15.24 -33.71
CA ASP A 54 11.23 -15.49 -35.13
C ASP A 54 12.59 -16.00 -35.62
N GLY A 55 12.63 -17.30 -35.96
CA GLY A 55 13.82 -17.97 -36.49
C GLY A 55 13.50 -18.72 -37.77
N SER A 56 13.30 -17.95 -38.85
CA SER A 56 13.30 -18.41 -40.24
C SER A 56 14.62 -19.12 -40.61
N LEU A 57 14.60 -19.83 -41.75
CA LEU A 57 15.66 -20.59 -42.46
C LEU A 57 15.56 -22.11 -42.20
N GLY A 58 15.28 -22.98 -43.18
CA GLY A 58 15.23 -22.80 -44.61
C GLY A 58 14.69 -24.03 -45.32
N ASP A 59 14.09 -23.72 -46.47
CA ASP A 59 13.72 -24.57 -47.59
C ASP A 59 14.86 -25.48 -48.06
N SER A 60 14.57 -26.76 -48.23
CA SER A 60 15.13 -27.64 -49.25
C SER A 60 14.20 -28.84 -49.40
N GLY A 61 13.50 -28.88 -50.54
CA GLY A 61 12.52 -29.89 -50.92
C GLY A 61 13.02 -31.34 -50.89
N VAL A 62 12.13 -32.32 -51.08
CA VAL A 62 11.81 -32.96 -52.39
C VAL A 62 10.95 -34.22 -52.08
N PRO A 63 10.08 -34.77 -52.96
CA PRO A 63 9.02 -34.20 -53.80
C PRO A 63 7.67 -34.96 -53.61
N THR A 64 6.75 -34.68 -54.53
CA THR A 64 5.40 -35.21 -54.80
C THR A 64 5.14 -36.72 -54.73
N ASP A 65 4.03 -37.10 -54.11
CA ASP A 65 3.01 -38.06 -54.59
C ASP A 65 1.75 -37.83 -53.72
N GLY A 66 0.55 -37.51 -54.19
CA GLY A 66 -0.17 -38.13 -55.29
C GLY A 66 -1.35 -38.93 -54.73
N GLY A 67 -2.37 -38.25 -54.21
CA GLY A 67 -3.75 -38.75 -54.10
C GLY A 67 -4.07 -39.75 -52.97
N LEU A 68 -5.05 -39.39 -52.15
CA LEU A 68 -6.33 -40.10 -51.96
C LEU A 68 -7.15 -39.31 -50.90
N PRO A 69 -8.40 -38.90 -51.17
CA PRO A 69 -9.28 -38.38 -50.13
C PRO A 69 -9.94 -39.54 -49.43
N ASP A 70 -9.51 -39.87 -48.22
CA ASP A 70 -10.30 -40.80 -47.39
C ASP A 70 -11.35 -40.01 -46.62
N ALA A 71 -12.56 -40.05 -47.18
CA ALA A 71 -13.78 -39.70 -46.49
C ALA A 71 -14.32 -40.97 -45.81
N SER A 72 -14.17 -41.05 -44.49
CA SER A 72 -15.02 -41.86 -43.61
C SER A 72 -14.93 -41.29 -42.19
N THR A 73 -15.91 -40.48 -41.76
CA THR A 73 -16.98 -40.87 -40.81
C THR A 73 -16.48 -41.23 -39.41
N ASP A 74 -16.66 -40.29 -38.48
CA ASP A 74 -17.30 -40.42 -37.15
C ASP A 74 -16.92 -39.16 -36.33
N GLY A 75 -17.76 -38.49 -35.54
CA GLY A 75 -19.03 -38.88 -34.94
C GLY A 75 -18.88 -38.94 -33.40
N GLY A 76 -18.88 -37.80 -32.70
CA GLY A 76 -19.12 -37.75 -31.24
C GLY A 76 -18.00 -37.14 -30.39
N PRO A 77 -18.32 -36.76 -29.14
CA PRO A 77 -17.38 -36.13 -28.21
C PRO A 77 -16.27 -37.13 -27.89
N ASP A 78 -15.08 -36.62 -27.62
CA ASP A 78 -13.89 -37.34 -27.19
C ASP A 78 -14.06 -37.99 -25.80
N GLY A 79 -15.00 -38.94 -25.71
CA GLY A 79 -14.91 -40.07 -24.81
C GLY A 79 -13.83 -41.01 -25.33
N SER A 80 -12.56 -40.69 -25.05
CA SER A 80 -11.47 -41.64 -25.20
C SER A 80 -11.65 -42.76 -24.18
N THR A 81 -12.32 -43.84 -24.58
CA THR A 81 -12.13 -45.16 -23.99
C THR A 81 -11.05 -45.88 -24.78
N ASP A 82 -9.81 -45.38 -24.70
CA ASP A 82 -8.67 -46.23 -24.99
C ASP A 82 -8.50 -47.17 -23.79
N GLY A 83 -8.63 -48.47 -24.04
CA GLY A 83 -8.34 -49.53 -23.08
C GLY A 83 -6.84 -49.67 -22.79
N GLY A 84 -6.09 -48.57 -22.85
CA GLY A 84 -4.77 -48.44 -22.27
C GLY A 84 -4.94 -48.29 -20.77
N LEU A 85 -4.28 -49.17 -20.02
CA LEU A 85 -3.99 -49.06 -18.59
C LEU A 85 -4.46 -47.72 -18.01
N VAL A 86 -5.61 -47.71 -17.33
CA VAL A 86 -5.89 -46.59 -16.44
C VAL A 86 -4.71 -46.59 -15.48
N ASP A 87 -3.76 -45.69 -15.69
CA ASP A 87 -2.77 -45.43 -14.67
C ASP A 87 -3.60 -45.17 -13.42
N ALA A 88 -3.38 -45.96 -12.39
CA ALA A 88 -4.14 -45.96 -11.14
C ALA A 88 -3.95 -44.64 -10.34
N GLY A 89 -3.72 -43.53 -11.03
CA GLY A 89 -3.52 -42.18 -10.53
C GLY A 89 -4.14 -41.07 -11.39
N SER A 90 -4.99 -41.36 -12.39
CA SER A 90 -5.60 -40.29 -13.22
C SER A 90 -7.03 -39.88 -12.81
N PHE A 91 -7.44 -40.13 -11.56
CA PHE A 91 -8.72 -39.62 -11.06
C PHE A 91 -8.72 -38.10 -10.82
N CYS A 92 -7.54 -37.48 -10.84
CA CYS A 92 -7.38 -36.04 -10.64
C CYS A 92 -7.18 -35.24 -11.93
N ASP A 93 -7.21 -35.87 -13.10
CA ASP A 93 -7.09 -35.15 -14.36
C ASP A 93 -8.34 -34.28 -14.60
N GLY A 94 -8.12 -32.98 -14.76
CA GLY A 94 -9.18 -31.98 -14.87
C GLY A 94 -9.97 -31.70 -13.57
N VAL A 95 -9.57 -32.26 -12.41
CA VAL A 95 -10.23 -31.99 -11.13
C VAL A 95 -9.66 -30.71 -10.50
N ASP A 96 -10.50 -29.70 -10.37
CA ASP A 96 -10.19 -28.45 -9.69
C ASP A 96 -10.77 -28.41 -8.28
N CYS A 97 -9.90 -28.50 -7.28
CA CYS A 97 -10.26 -28.43 -5.87
C CYS A 97 -10.15 -27.02 -5.27
N SER A 98 -9.87 -25.98 -6.07
CA SER A 98 -9.66 -24.60 -5.57
C SER A 98 -10.87 -24.02 -4.84
N HIS A 99 -12.07 -24.56 -5.06
CA HIS A 99 -13.26 -24.22 -4.29
C HIS A 99 -13.16 -24.57 -2.78
N LEU A 100 -12.17 -25.36 -2.38
CA LEU A 100 -11.83 -25.66 -1.00
C LEU A 100 -10.69 -24.78 -0.46
N ASP A 101 -10.06 -23.96 -1.31
CA ASP A 101 -9.02 -23.02 -0.90
C ASP A 101 -9.63 -21.93 -0.03
N GLN A 102 -9.11 -21.81 1.19
CA GLN A 102 -9.61 -20.87 2.20
C GLN A 102 -8.46 -20.44 3.09
N GLY A 103 -7.86 -19.29 2.82
CA GLY A 103 -6.76 -18.72 3.59
C GLY A 103 -5.60 -19.72 3.80
N CYS A 104 -5.63 -20.44 4.92
CA CYS A 104 -4.64 -21.44 5.33
C CYS A 104 -5.03 -22.89 5.06
N ALA A 105 -5.90 -23.11 4.10
CA ALA A 105 -6.32 -24.40 3.62
C ALA A 105 -6.28 -24.41 2.09
N VAL A 106 -5.81 -25.51 1.52
CA VAL A 106 -5.85 -25.74 0.07
C VAL A 106 -6.56 -27.05 -0.24
N GLY A 107 -7.31 -27.06 -1.34
CA GLY A 107 -7.97 -28.25 -1.85
C GLY A 107 -6.99 -29.16 -2.57
N ILE A 108 -6.91 -30.41 -2.13
CA ILE A 108 -6.14 -31.46 -2.81
C ILE A 108 -7.07 -32.56 -3.31
N CYS A 109 -6.82 -33.02 -4.54
CA CYS A 109 -7.53 -34.15 -5.11
C CYS A 109 -6.93 -35.48 -4.60
N ASN A 110 -7.79 -36.39 -4.16
CA ASN A 110 -7.43 -37.74 -3.79
C ASN A 110 -7.19 -38.60 -5.05
N PRO A 111 -5.97 -39.13 -5.26
CA PRO A 111 -5.64 -39.87 -6.47
C PRO A 111 -6.38 -41.21 -6.63
N MET A 112 -7.06 -41.70 -5.58
CA MET A 112 -7.78 -42.99 -5.62
C MET A 112 -9.22 -42.89 -6.13
N ASP A 113 -9.88 -41.74 -5.94
CA ASP A 113 -11.31 -41.58 -6.23
C ASP A 113 -11.68 -40.22 -6.83
N GLY A 114 -10.72 -39.30 -6.99
CA GLY A 114 -10.95 -37.97 -7.55
C GLY A 114 -11.67 -37.02 -6.60
N SER A 115 -11.89 -37.42 -5.33
CA SER A 115 -12.55 -36.56 -4.35
C SER A 115 -11.64 -35.44 -3.88
N CYS A 116 -12.19 -34.24 -3.69
CA CYS A 116 -11.46 -33.12 -3.11
C CYS A 116 -11.49 -33.21 -1.57
N SER A 117 -10.34 -32.97 -0.95
CA SER A 117 -10.18 -32.88 0.50
C SER A 117 -9.35 -31.65 0.86
N VAL A 118 -9.55 -31.14 2.08
CA VAL A 118 -8.80 -29.99 2.57
C VAL A 118 -7.50 -30.46 3.22
N THR A 119 -6.39 -29.80 2.88
CA THR A 119 -5.16 -29.85 3.67
C THR A 119 -4.85 -28.46 4.23
N PHE A 120 -4.39 -28.40 5.47
CA PHE A 120 -3.99 -27.14 6.10
C PHE A 120 -2.55 -26.79 5.76
N LEU A 121 -2.30 -25.51 5.49
CA LEU A 121 -0.96 -24.96 5.33
C LEU A 121 -0.22 -24.96 6.68
N VAL A 122 1.11 -25.02 6.61
CA VAL A 122 1.94 -24.98 7.82
C VAL A 122 2.06 -23.55 8.34
N PHE A 123 2.41 -23.41 9.62
CA PHE A 123 2.61 -22.10 10.24
C PHE A 123 3.65 -21.28 9.48
N GLY A 124 3.31 -20.02 9.17
CA GLY A 124 4.18 -19.07 8.48
C GLY A 124 4.15 -19.18 6.94
N GLU A 125 3.41 -20.13 6.36
CA GLU A 125 3.13 -20.10 4.92
C GLU A 125 2.35 -18.84 4.55
N SER A 126 2.64 -18.29 3.38
CA SER A 126 1.87 -17.17 2.85
C SER A 126 0.44 -17.59 2.56
N CYS A 127 -0.49 -16.72 2.90
CA CYS A 127 -1.90 -16.85 2.55
C CYS A 127 -2.45 -15.45 2.21
N ASP A 128 -3.75 -15.38 1.93
CA ASP A 128 -4.48 -14.13 1.75
C ASP A 128 -5.73 -14.24 2.65
N ASP A 129 -5.91 -13.28 3.58
CA ASP A 129 -7.07 -13.26 4.46
C ASP A 129 -8.29 -12.56 3.82
N GLY A 130 -8.11 -12.02 2.62
CA GLY A 130 -9.13 -11.35 1.82
C GLY A 130 -9.42 -9.92 2.26
N ASP A 131 -8.75 -9.43 3.31
CA ASP A 131 -8.92 -8.09 3.84
C ASP A 131 -7.93 -7.14 3.12
N TYR A 132 -8.36 -5.94 2.74
CA TYR A 132 -7.49 -4.99 2.04
C TYR A 132 -6.49 -4.35 3.00
N CYS A 133 -6.90 -4.04 4.24
CA CYS A 133 -6.07 -3.36 5.23
C CYS A 133 -5.10 -4.28 5.96
N THR A 134 -4.97 -5.53 5.54
CA THR A 134 -3.91 -6.46 5.91
C THR A 134 -2.91 -6.61 4.77
N VAL A 135 -1.66 -6.87 5.12
CA VAL A 135 -0.58 -7.17 4.19
C VAL A 135 0.35 -8.22 4.78
N ASN A 136 1.03 -8.94 3.88
CA ASN A 136 1.99 -9.99 4.22
C ASN A 136 1.35 -11.09 5.07
N ASP A 137 0.18 -11.55 4.66
CA ASP A 137 -0.62 -12.49 5.45
C ASP A 137 0.06 -13.85 5.52
N SER A 138 -0.03 -14.44 6.71
CA SER A 138 0.63 -15.71 6.99
C SER A 138 -0.21 -16.60 7.87
N CYS A 139 -0.02 -17.89 7.70
CA CYS A 139 -0.78 -18.87 8.44
C CYS A 139 -0.37 -18.93 9.91
N GLY A 140 -1.28 -18.52 10.77
CA GLY A 140 -1.15 -18.59 12.22
C GLY A 140 -1.32 -20.02 12.75
N LEU A 141 -1.15 -20.14 14.07
CA LEU A 141 -1.58 -21.33 14.78
C LEU A 141 -3.11 -21.42 14.64
N PHE A 142 -3.63 -22.63 14.38
CA PHE A 142 -5.06 -22.90 14.13
C PHE A 142 -5.60 -22.54 12.73
N GLY A 143 -4.73 -22.34 11.74
CA GLY A 143 -5.15 -22.19 10.34
C GLY A 143 -5.91 -20.89 10.06
N GLN A 144 -5.66 -19.86 10.85
CA GLN A 144 -6.13 -18.50 10.56
C GLN A 144 -5.12 -17.84 9.63
N CYS A 145 -5.60 -17.28 8.52
CA CYS A 145 -4.79 -16.36 7.75
C CYS A 145 -4.90 -14.97 8.39
N GLN A 146 -3.77 -14.34 8.71
CA GLN A 146 -3.73 -13.01 9.31
C GLN A 146 -2.54 -12.23 8.79
N GLY A 147 -2.78 -10.97 8.44
CA GLY A 147 -1.73 -10.01 8.06
C GLY A 147 -1.31 -9.03 9.13
N ALA A 148 -0.27 -8.27 8.79
CA ALA A 148 0.07 -7.03 9.46
C ALA A 148 -0.83 -5.90 8.94
N ALA A 149 -1.17 -4.93 9.79
CA ALA A 149 -1.92 -3.76 9.36
C ALA A 149 -1.19 -3.03 8.23
N ARG A 150 -1.92 -2.70 7.16
CA ARG A 150 -1.45 -1.90 6.04
C ARG A 150 -1.06 -0.52 6.53
N ASP A 151 0.14 -0.10 6.15
CA ASP A 151 0.59 1.27 6.37
C ASP A 151 -0.09 2.19 5.35
N CYS A 152 -1.01 3.02 5.84
CA CYS A 152 -1.72 4.01 5.04
C CYS A 152 -1.16 5.42 5.20
N SER A 153 -0.02 5.60 5.88
CA SER A 153 0.48 6.95 6.11
C SER A 153 0.92 7.63 4.82
N ASP A 154 0.48 8.87 4.61
CA ASP A 154 0.91 9.71 3.49
C ASP A 154 2.11 10.61 3.83
N GLY A 155 2.64 10.50 5.05
CA GLY A 155 3.75 11.29 5.54
C GLY A 155 3.40 12.73 5.93
N ILE A 156 2.12 13.12 5.91
CA ILE A 156 1.66 14.44 6.32
C ILE A 156 1.30 14.42 7.80
N SER A 157 2.04 15.16 8.63
CA SER A 157 1.88 15.08 10.11
C SER A 157 0.54 15.53 10.67
N CYS A 158 -0.30 16.19 9.86
CA CYS A 158 -1.60 16.72 10.26
C CYS A 158 -2.78 16.00 9.61
N THR A 159 -2.56 14.86 8.95
CA THR A 159 -3.63 13.94 8.58
C THR A 159 -3.84 12.90 9.67
N VAL A 160 -5.07 12.41 9.76
CA VAL A 160 -5.41 11.19 10.47
C VAL A 160 -5.52 10.11 9.40
N ASP A 161 -4.52 9.25 9.36
CA ASP A 161 -4.42 8.18 8.39
C ASP A 161 -5.16 6.95 8.94
N SER A 162 -5.97 6.34 8.09
CA SER A 162 -6.76 5.17 8.40
C SER A 162 -6.91 4.30 7.17
N CYS A 163 -7.24 3.03 7.38
CA CYS A 163 -7.56 2.13 6.29
C CYS A 163 -9.05 1.78 6.35
N ASP A 164 -9.71 1.82 5.19
CA ASP A 164 -11.13 1.58 5.02
C ASP A 164 -11.32 0.27 4.23
N GLU A 165 -11.74 -0.78 4.94
CA GLU A 165 -11.99 -2.11 4.37
C GLU A 165 -13.24 -2.17 3.51
N ASP A 166 -14.25 -1.33 3.78
CA ASP A 166 -15.49 -1.35 3.01
C ASP A 166 -15.26 -0.79 1.59
N LEU A 167 -14.23 0.03 1.43
CA LEU A 167 -13.88 0.72 0.18
C LEU A 167 -12.54 0.25 -0.41
N ASP A 168 -11.86 -0.71 0.21
CA ASP A 168 -10.53 -1.18 -0.19
C ASP A 168 -9.53 -0.02 -0.45
N GLN A 169 -9.46 0.95 0.48
CA GLN A 169 -8.64 2.14 0.28
C GLN A 169 -8.02 2.70 1.58
N CYS A 170 -6.85 3.31 1.42
CA CYS A 170 -6.31 4.20 2.44
C CYS A 170 -7.05 5.54 2.44
N LYS A 171 -7.30 6.06 3.65
CA LYS A 171 -8.03 7.30 3.90
C LYS A 171 -7.20 8.22 4.79
N ASN A 172 -6.88 9.39 4.25
CA ASN A 172 -6.06 10.40 4.94
C ASN A 172 -6.89 11.68 5.07
N GLU A 173 -7.48 11.88 6.25
CA GLU A 173 -8.33 13.05 6.50
C GLU A 173 -7.56 14.13 7.28
N PRO A 174 -7.69 15.42 6.93
CA PRO A 174 -7.11 16.48 7.74
C PRO A 174 -7.61 16.41 9.20
N ALA A 175 -6.69 16.59 10.15
CA ALA A 175 -7.02 16.61 11.56
C ALA A 175 -7.94 17.79 11.91
N ALA A 176 -8.67 17.67 13.03
CA ALA A 176 -9.56 18.72 13.49
C ALA A 176 -8.86 20.09 13.60
N ALA A 177 -9.54 21.16 13.17
CA ALA A 177 -9.03 22.53 13.14
C ALA A 177 -7.72 22.70 12.34
N THR A 178 -7.51 21.88 11.32
CA THR A 178 -6.38 21.97 10.39
C THR A 178 -6.86 21.74 8.95
N CYS A 179 -6.24 22.43 7.99
CA CYS A 179 -6.35 22.11 6.58
C CYS A 179 -5.07 21.46 6.08
N THR A 180 -5.19 20.57 5.11
CA THR A 180 -4.09 20.02 4.33
C THR A 180 -4.17 20.60 2.92
N ILE A 181 -3.46 21.70 2.66
CA ILE A 181 -3.54 22.43 1.40
C ILE A 181 -2.20 22.30 0.68
N GLY A 182 -2.19 21.67 -0.50
CA GLY A 182 -0.96 21.43 -1.26
C GLY A 182 0.04 20.49 -0.56
N GLY A 183 -0.44 19.63 0.35
CA GLY A 183 0.41 18.73 1.14
C GLY A 183 1.00 19.38 2.40
N GLU A 184 0.67 20.64 2.68
CA GLU A 184 1.13 21.36 3.86
C GLU A 184 0.04 21.47 4.93
N CYS A 185 0.47 21.46 6.18
CA CYS A 185 -0.39 21.63 7.34
C CYS A 185 -0.65 23.11 7.61
N VAL A 186 -1.90 23.53 7.44
CA VAL A 186 -2.34 24.91 7.62
C VAL A 186 -3.32 24.98 8.78
N ALA A 187 -2.99 25.75 9.82
CA ALA A 187 -3.89 25.93 10.96
C ALA A 187 -5.20 26.61 10.54
N ASP A 188 -6.32 26.23 11.17
CA ASP A 188 -7.62 26.87 10.94
C ASP A 188 -7.55 28.39 11.15
N GLY A 189 -8.09 29.13 10.17
CA GLY A 189 -8.06 30.59 10.12
C GLY A 189 -6.79 31.22 9.56
N ALA A 190 -5.73 30.46 9.28
CA ALA A 190 -4.52 31.01 8.69
C ALA A 190 -4.81 31.60 7.29
N PRO A 191 -4.32 32.81 6.96
CA PRO A 191 -4.57 33.44 5.66
C PRO A 191 -3.76 32.76 4.55
N ASN A 192 -4.30 32.71 3.33
CA ASN A 192 -3.56 32.27 2.16
C ASN A 192 -2.45 33.28 1.82
N PRO A 193 -1.16 32.89 1.77
CA PRO A 193 -0.07 33.77 1.38
C PRO A 193 -0.22 34.39 -0.02
N ALA A 194 -0.90 33.71 -0.94
CA ALA A 194 -1.14 34.19 -2.30
C ALA A 194 -2.38 35.11 -2.41
N ASN A 195 -3.33 34.98 -1.48
CA ASN A 195 -4.52 35.83 -1.43
C ASN A 195 -4.99 36.02 0.03
N PRO A 196 -4.74 37.17 0.66
CA PRO A 196 -5.09 37.41 2.06
C PRO A 196 -6.61 37.42 2.31
N CYS A 197 -7.43 37.42 1.25
CA CYS A 197 -8.88 37.25 1.31
C CYS A 197 -9.35 35.80 1.22
N GLN A 198 -8.44 34.85 1.30
CA GLN A 198 -8.74 33.46 1.57
C GLN A 198 -8.09 33.04 2.90
N ALA A 199 -8.64 32.02 3.53
CA ALA A 199 -8.07 31.40 4.72
C ALA A 199 -8.36 29.89 4.74
N CYS A 200 -7.59 29.15 5.54
CA CYS A 200 -7.98 27.80 5.90
C CYS A 200 -9.27 27.88 6.73
N ALA A 201 -10.30 27.17 6.28
CA ALA A 201 -11.54 26.99 7.01
C ALA A 201 -11.81 25.48 7.12
N ALA A 202 -11.18 24.83 8.10
CA ALA A 202 -11.14 23.37 8.24
C ALA A 202 -12.55 22.75 8.35
N SER A 203 -13.51 23.50 8.87
CA SER A 203 -14.92 23.06 8.98
C SER A 203 -15.71 23.17 7.67
N THR A 204 -15.22 23.94 6.69
CA THR A 204 -15.90 24.18 5.41
C THR A 204 -15.22 23.41 4.28
N ASN A 205 -13.90 23.53 4.17
CA ASN A 205 -13.09 22.78 3.23
C ASN A 205 -11.67 22.67 3.80
N ALA A 206 -11.34 21.49 4.32
CA ALA A 206 -10.02 21.23 4.91
C ALA A 206 -8.94 20.89 3.87
N SER A 207 -9.28 20.83 2.58
CA SER A 207 -8.33 20.46 1.52
C SER A 207 -8.04 21.60 0.53
N ASP A 208 -8.66 22.76 0.72
CA ASP A 208 -8.46 23.93 -0.15
C ASP A 208 -8.68 25.26 0.60
N TRP A 209 -8.20 26.34 0.01
CA TRP A 209 -8.38 27.69 0.52
C TRP A 209 -9.84 28.15 0.40
N THR A 210 -10.40 28.61 1.51
CA THR A 210 -11.79 29.10 1.55
C THR A 210 -11.81 30.64 1.47
N PRO A 211 -12.65 31.24 0.61
CA PRO A 211 -12.85 32.68 0.58
C PRO A 211 -13.36 33.24 1.91
N LYS A 212 -12.75 34.33 2.37
CA LYS A 212 -13.27 35.11 3.51
C LYS A 212 -14.54 35.86 3.09
N ALA A 213 -15.40 36.15 4.07
CA ALA A 213 -16.59 36.95 3.82
C ALA A 213 -16.22 38.39 3.39
N PRO A 214 -17.03 39.03 2.53
CA PRO A 214 -16.85 40.45 2.21
C PRO A 214 -16.84 41.32 3.47
N GLY A 215 -15.92 42.27 3.55
CA GLY A 215 -15.67 43.10 4.73
C GLY A 215 -14.76 42.47 5.78
N ALA A 216 -14.34 41.22 5.63
CA ALA A 216 -13.31 40.63 6.50
C ALA A 216 -11.99 41.39 6.35
N SER A 217 -11.26 41.56 7.46
CA SER A 217 -9.95 42.18 7.45
C SER A 217 -8.95 41.35 6.65
N CYS A 218 -8.15 42.02 5.84
CA CYS A 218 -7.03 41.48 5.10
C CYS A 218 -5.90 42.50 5.11
N GLU A 219 -4.74 42.16 4.55
CA GLU A 219 -3.63 43.10 4.38
C GLU A 219 -3.21 42.99 2.92
N ASP A 220 -3.31 44.07 2.14
CA ASP A 220 -2.97 44.07 0.70
C ASP A 220 -1.46 44.23 0.43
N GLY A 221 -0.67 44.34 1.50
CA GLY A 221 0.78 44.57 1.45
C GLY A 221 1.17 46.04 1.24
N ASN A 222 0.21 46.96 1.11
CA ASN A 222 0.45 48.38 1.00
C ASN A 222 0.51 49.02 2.39
N TYR A 223 1.71 49.41 2.83
CA TYR A 223 1.89 50.13 4.10
C TYR A 223 1.07 51.44 4.19
N CYS A 224 0.67 51.99 3.04
CA CYS A 224 -0.05 53.24 2.91
C CYS A 224 -1.55 53.10 2.74
N SER A 225 -2.12 51.92 2.98
CA SER A 225 -3.54 51.72 3.16
C SER A 225 -3.86 51.51 4.65
N THR A 226 -5.11 51.76 5.02
CA THR A 226 -5.67 51.39 6.33
C THR A 226 -7.07 50.87 6.17
N GLY A 227 -7.46 49.96 7.07
CA GLY A 227 -8.79 49.36 7.06
C GLY A 227 -9.01 48.47 5.84
N ASP A 228 -7.99 47.71 5.45
CA ASP A 228 -8.03 46.80 4.33
C ASP A 228 -9.08 45.69 4.55
N THR A 229 -9.98 45.54 3.57
CA THR A 229 -11.06 44.57 3.64
C THR A 229 -11.23 43.84 2.32
N CYS A 230 -11.77 42.62 2.42
CA CYS A 230 -12.09 41.80 1.27
C CYS A 230 -13.37 42.28 0.59
N ASP A 231 -13.32 42.45 -0.73
CA ASP A 231 -14.52 42.72 -1.53
C ASP A 231 -15.25 41.42 -1.93
N ILE A 232 -16.35 41.55 -2.66
CA ILE A 232 -17.15 40.40 -3.14
C ILE A 232 -16.42 39.54 -4.19
N SER A 233 -15.35 40.05 -4.80
CA SER A 233 -14.51 39.33 -5.74
C SER A 233 -13.31 38.65 -5.08
N GLY A 234 -13.15 38.83 -3.76
CA GLY A 234 -12.04 38.29 -3.00
C GLY A 234 -10.74 39.08 -3.19
N ALA A 235 -10.83 40.35 -3.59
CA ALA A 235 -9.69 41.26 -3.62
C ALA A 235 -9.59 42.02 -2.28
N CYS A 236 -8.36 42.20 -1.81
CA CYS A 236 -8.07 42.99 -0.62
C CYS A 236 -7.82 44.44 -1.02
N SER A 237 -8.55 45.38 -0.41
CA SER A 237 -8.32 46.81 -0.63
C SER A 237 -8.72 47.64 0.60
N GLY A 238 -8.01 48.74 0.85
CA GLY A 238 -8.36 49.69 1.91
C GLY A 238 -8.28 51.14 1.48
N THR A 239 -8.41 52.03 2.47
CA THR A 239 -8.42 53.48 2.24
C THR A 239 -6.97 53.99 2.25
N PRO A 240 -6.49 54.64 1.17
CA PRO A 240 -5.16 55.24 1.15
C PRO A 240 -4.99 56.30 2.25
N ARG A 241 -3.83 56.30 2.91
CA ARG A 241 -3.41 57.32 3.88
C ARG A 241 -2.09 57.97 3.48
N GLY A 242 -1.81 59.14 4.07
CA GLY A 242 -0.52 59.82 3.94
C GLY A 242 0.62 59.00 4.55
N CYS A 243 1.73 58.91 3.83
CA CYS A 243 2.94 58.15 4.16
C CYS A 243 4.21 58.97 3.97
N ASP A 244 4.10 60.29 4.14
CA ASP A 244 5.21 61.21 4.05
C ASP A 244 6.25 61.03 5.17
#